data_AF-A0A0T2IFJ4-F1
#
_entry.id   AF-A0A0T2IFJ4-F1
#
_cell.length_a   1.000
_cell.length_b   1.000
_cell.length_c   1.000
_cell.angle_alpha   90.00
_cell.angle_beta   90.00
_cell.angle_gamma   90.00
#
_symmetry.space_group_name_H-M   'P 1'
#
loop_
_entity.id
_entity.type
_entity.pdbx_description
1 polymer ?
#
loop_
_entity_poly.entity_id
_entity_poly.type
_entity_poly.pdbx_seq_one_letter_code
_entity_poly.pdbx_strand_id
1 'polypeptide(L)'
;MPLETTTVAALDRRLAEEQSTCRLPSIAAGLVRGGELVWSGAVGTVDGRKDGEPATDDTQYRIGSITKTFVGVEVLRLRDEGALDLSDRIDAHLPETSDSEFGHVSVAQLLSHSSGLQAETNGPWWERTEGGDWAALLASRPGLRFRPGARFHYSNTGYAVLGELVGRLRGVPWDEAVRAGLLHPLGMARTSLRPQAPSAPGWAVHPLADLVHVEPEHDAGALAPAGQLWSTVSDLARWAAFLGGRTEGLLSAATLAEMCLPIVVNDNPGQAWTAAHGLGWQVWNLEGRRFGGHGGSMPGFLAGLRVDLETGDGVVVFANATSGMGTITVDLMTLLAKREPLPPTPWTADAEQVGGLELVGDWYWGTTAYSLRLAADGGLVLGEPGLKRGSRFKRTETGWVGLDSYHEGEPLVAHRGPDGHVSHLDLASFRFSRTPYDPTAQIPGDVHPDRWH
;
A
#
# COMPACT_ATOMS: atom_id res chain seq x y z
N MET A 1 -8.98 0.67 22.11
CA MET A 1 -8.63 0.55 23.53
C MET A 1 -7.43 1.46 23.77
N PRO A 2 -7.39 2.21 24.89
CA PRO A 2 -6.21 2.99 25.23
C PRO A 2 -5.01 2.04 25.38
N LEU A 3 -3.83 2.49 24.95
CA LEU A 3 -2.59 1.72 25.14
C LEU A 3 -2.19 1.70 26.61
N GLU A 4 -1.48 0.65 27.03
CA GLU A 4 -0.88 0.58 28.36
C GLU A 4 0.08 1.76 28.58
N THR A 5 0.11 2.33 29.78
CA THR A 5 0.97 3.48 30.09
C THR A 5 2.46 3.18 29.85
N THR A 6 2.87 1.94 30.07
CA THR A 6 4.26 1.51 29.80
C THR A 6 4.56 1.41 28.30
N THR A 7 3.57 1.15 27.46
CA THR A 7 3.68 1.20 26.00
C THR A 7 3.84 2.65 25.54
N VAL A 8 2.97 3.55 26.00
CA VAL A 8 3.04 5.00 25.72
C VAL A 8 4.43 5.56 26.04
N ALA A 9 4.93 5.32 27.26
CA ALA A 9 6.25 5.79 27.67
C ALA A 9 7.40 5.25 26.80
N ALA A 10 7.26 4.04 26.24
CA ALA A 10 8.27 3.48 25.34
C ALA A 10 8.22 4.08 23.94
N LEU A 11 7.02 4.41 23.44
CA LEU A 11 6.82 5.11 22.17
C LEU A 11 7.35 6.55 22.26
N ASP A 12 7.01 7.28 23.32
CA ASP A 12 7.49 8.65 23.56
C ASP A 12 9.02 8.69 23.63
N ARG A 13 9.63 7.75 24.37
CA ARG A 13 11.09 7.64 24.45
C ARG A 13 11.71 7.36 23.09
N ARG A 14 11.15 6.42 22.31
CA ARG A 14 11.67 6.09 20.98
C ARG A 14 11.58 7.29 20.03
N LEU A 15 10.49 8.07 20.09
CA LEU A 15 10.33 9.28 19.30
C LEU A 15 11.36 10.36 19.70
N ALA A 16 11.59 10.55 21.00
CA ALA A 16 12.61 11.48 21.49
C ALA A 16 14.04 11.05 21.14
N GLU A 17 14.34 9.75 21.19
CA GLU A 17 15.61 9.18 20.74
C GLU A 17 15.84 9.44 19.24
N GLU A 18 14.80 9.33 18.41
CA GLU A 18 14.87 9.67 16.99
C GLU A 18 15.20 11.14 16.80
N GLN A 19 14.42 12.02 17.43
CA GLN A 19 14.57 13.47 17.31
C GLN A 19 16.00 13.91 17.66
N SER A 20 16.51 13.43 18.79
CA SER A 20 17.82 13.76 19.32
C SER A 20 18.95 13.19 18.47
N THR A 21 18.93 11.88 18.21
CA THR A 21 20.01 11.19 17.48
C THR A 21 20.11 11.66 16.03
N CYS A 22 18.96 11.93 15.40
CA CYS A 22 18.88 12.36 14.01
C CYS A 22 18.93 13.88 13.84
N ARG A 23 19.04 14.66 14.93
CA ARG A 23 19.18 16.12 14.94
C ARG A 23 18.02 16.81 14.21
N LEU A 24 16.80 16.32 14.42
CA LEU A 24 15.59 16.84 13.76
C LEU A 24 15.07 18.06 14.53
N PRO A 25 14.78 19.21 13.90
CA PRO A 25 14.22 20.37 14.60
C PRO A 25 12.92 20.03 15.32
N SER A 26 12.00 19.38 14.61
CA SER A 26 10.82 18.72 15.17
C SER A 26 10.52 17.41 14.47
N ILE A 27 9.91 16.49 15.22
CA ILE A 27 9.31 15.26 14.71
C ILE A 27 7.94 15.08 15.37
N ALA A 28 6.96 14.62 14.59
CA ALA A 28 5.63 14.25 15.07
C ALA A 28 5.26 12.87 14.51
N ALA A 29 4.54 12.07 15.30
CA ALA A 29 4.14 10.73 14.88
C ALA A 29 2.78 10.35 15.49
N GLY A 30 2.13 9.37 14.87
CA GLY A 30 0.92 8.75 15.38
C GLY A 30 0.82 7.28 14.99
N LEU A 31 0.13 6.50 15.83
CA LEU A 31 -0.17 5.09 15.60
C LEU A 31 -1.68 4.89 15.51
N VAL A 32 -2.10 4.14 14.50
CA VAL A 32 -3.49 3.81 14.22
C VAL A 32 -3.72 2.34 14.52
N ARG A 33 -4.83 2.02 15.20
CA ARG A 33 -5.26 0.65 15.45
C ARG A 33 -6.77 0.56 15.49
N GLY A 34 -7.32 -0.44 14.81
CA GLY A 34 -8.77 -0.64 14.72
C GLY A 34 -9.51 0.48 13.98
N GLY A 35 -8.78 1.34 13.25
CA GLY A 35 -9.29 2.53 12.58
C GLY A 35 -9.15 3.84 13.37
N GLU A 36 -8.61 3.79 14.59
CA GLU A 36 -8.51 4.95 15.49
C GLU A 36 -7.06 5.34 15.77
N LEU A 37 -6.79 6.63 15.95
CA LEU A 37 -5.50 7.12 16.46
C LEU A 37 -5.38 6.75 17.95
N VAL A 38 -4.53 5.78 18.26
CA VAL A 38 -4.37 5.24 19.63
C VAL A 38 -3.21 5.85 20.40
N TRP A 39 -2.29 6.51 19.69
CA TRP A 39 -1.19 7.28 20.26
C TRP A 39 -0.76 8.36 19.26
N SER A 40 -0.45 9.55 19.77
CA SER A 40 0.23 10.61 19.04
C SER A 40 1.31 11.21 19.94
N GLY A 41 2.38 11.72 19.32
CA GLY A 41 3.47 12.38 20.03
C GLY A 41 4.20 13.35 19.12
N ALA A 42 4.78 14.39 19.72
CA ALA A 42 5.65 15.34 19.04
C ALA A 42 6.83 15.71 19.96
N VAL A 43 8.00 15.90 19.36
CA VAL A 43 9.23 16.26 20.07
C VAL A 43 9.97 17.35 19.30
N GLY A 44 10.54 18.30 20.04
CA GLY A 44 11.29 19.43 19.49
C GLY A 44 10.41 20.65 19.24
N THR A 45 10.99 21.63 18.56
CA THR A 45 10.36 22.91 18.26
C THR A 45 10.38 23.14 16.76
N VAL A 46 9.35 23.81 16.24
CA VAL A 46 9.18 23.96 14.78
C VAL A 46 10.32 24.76 14.14
N ASP A 47 11.07 25.55 14.90
CA ASP A 47 12.26 26.29 14.47
C ASP A 47 13.60 25.70 14.95
N GLY A 48 13.57 24.57 15.65
CA GLY A 48 14.74 23.88 16.20
C GLY A 48 15.42 24.60 17.36
N ARG A 49 14.84 25.68 17.90
CA ARG A 49 15.41 26.43 19.02
C ARG A 49 14.93 25.86 20.35
N LYS A 50 15.79 25.84 21.36
CA LYS A 50 15.47 25.33 22.70
C LYS A 50 14.21 25.94 23.32
N ASP A 51 14.02 27.25 23.13
CA ASP A 51 12.87 28.01 23.65
C ASP A 51 11.88 28.40 22.53
N GLY A 52 11.92 27.69 21.40
CA GLY A 52 11.03 27.88 20.25
C GLY A 52 9.62 27.34 20.48
N GLU A 53 8.73 27.56 19.51
CA GLU A 53 7.37 27.01 19.56
C GLU A 53 7.42 25.47 19.46
N PRO A 54 6.86 24.74 20.43
CA PRO A 54 6.88 23.28 20.41
C PRO A 54 6.02 22.74 19.28
N ALA A 55 6.50 21.67 18.63
CA ALA A 55 5.64 20.91 17.73
C ALA A 55 4.56 20.17 18.52
N THR A 56 3.41 19.97 17.87
CA THR A 56 2.25 19.24 18.39
C THR A 56 1.76 18.25 17.35
N ASP A 57 0.83 17.37 17.72
CA ASP A 57 0.17 16.47 16.77
C ASP A 57 -0.77 17.18 15.79
N ASP A 58 -1.11 18.44 16.06
CA ASP A 58 -1.86 19.35 15.19
C ASP A 58 -0.94 20.25 14.33
N THR A 59 0.39 20.18 14.49
CA THR A 59 1.32 20.91 13.62
C THR A 59 1.29 20.32 12.21
N GLN A 60 1.07 21.15 11.20
CA GLN A 60 1.13 20.72 9.80
C GLN A 60 2.56 20.56 9.29
N TYR A 61 2.78 19.51 8.49
CA TYR A 61 4.02 19.23 7.76
C TYR A 61 3.72 18.94 6.30
N ARG A 62 4.66 19.25 5.40
CA ARG A 62 4.56 18.84 3.99
C ARG A 62 4.76 17.32 3.90
N ILE A 63 3.82 16.62 3.28
CA ILE A 63 3.82 15.13 3.25
C ILE A 63 4.51 14.55 2.01
N GLY A 64 4.96 15.41 1.10
CA GLY A 64 5.66 15.01 -0.12
C GLY A 64 4.88 13.95 -0.89
N SER A 65 5.59 12.95 -1.38
CA SER A 65 5.06 11.86 -2.21
C SER A 65 3.91 11.05 -1.62
N ILE A 66 3.56 11.19 -0.34
CA ILE A 66 2.29 10.63 0.18
C ILE A 66 1.09 11.25 -0.57
N THR A 67 1.22 12.47 -1.10
CA THR A 67 0.24 13.13 -1.99
C THR A 67 -0.23 12.23 -3.14
N LYS A 68 0.69 11.44 -3.72
CA LYS A 68 0.40 10.53 -4.83
C LYS A 68 -0.70 9.54 -4.51
N THR A 69 -0.79 9.12 -3.26
CA THR A 69 -1.77 8.12 -2.83
C THR A 69 -3.20 8.65 -2.94
N PHE A 70 -3.43 9.95 -2.68
CA PHE A 70 -4.73 10.60 -2.87
C PHE A 70 -5.09 10.71 -4.34
N VAL A 71 -4.14 11.12 -5.19
CA VAL A 71 -4.32 11.17 -6.65
C VAL A 71 -4.64 9.78 -7.19
N GLY A 72 -3.89 8.76 -6.74
CA GLY A 72 -4.12 7.37 -7.10
C GLY A 72 -5.53 6.91 -6.73
N VAL A 73 -5.99 7.16 -5.50
CA VAL A 73 -7.36 6.82 -5.09
C VAL A 73 -8.41 7.52 -5.95
N GLU A 74 -8.25 8.81 -6.27
CA GLU A 74 -9.18 9.49 -7.19
C GLU A 74 -9.21 8.87 -8.59
N VAL A 75 -8.07 8.44 -9.13
CA VAL A 75 -8.02 7.72 -10.41
C VAL A 75 -8.80 6.41 -10.35
N LEU A 76 -8.65 5.64 -9.26
CA LEU A 76 -9.39 4.38 -9.10
C LEU A 76 -10.87 4.61 -8.86
N ARG A 77 -11.27 5.73 -8.22
CA ARG A 77 -12.68 6.12 -8.11
C ARG A 77 -13.28 6.45 -9.47
N LEU A 78 -12.57 7.21 -10.31
CA LEU A 78 -12.99 7.47 -11.70
C LEU A 78 -13.16 6.16 -12.49
N ARG A 79 -12.27 5.17 -12.27
CA ARG A 79 -12.41 3.83 -12.84
C ARG A 79 -13.66 3.11 -12.32
N ASP A 80 -13.89 3.09 -11.01
CA ASP A 80 -15.05 2.42 -10.40
C ASP A 80 -16.38 3.07 -10.87
N GLU A 81 -16.35 4.37 -11.19
CA GLU A 81 -17.46 5.13 -11.78
C GLU A 81 -17.62 4.91 -13.30
N GLY A 82 -16.70 4.17 -13.94
CA GLY A 82 -16.72 3.88 -15.38
C GLY A 82 -16.24 5.04 -16.27
N ALA A 83 -15.57 6.05 -15.71
CA ALA A 83 -15.07 7.20 -16.46
C ALA A 83 -13.77 6.92 -17.23
N LEU A 84 -13.02 5.89 -16.83
CA LEU A 84 -11.80 5.41 -17.50
C LEU A 84 -11.59 3.91 -17.24
N ASP A 85 -10.80 3.26 -18.09
CA ASP A 85 -10.19 1.96 -17.81
C ASP A 85 -8.69 2.12 -17.49
N LEU A 86 -8.13 1.24 -16.66
CA LEU A 86 -6.71 1.31 -16.28
C LEU A 86 -5.75 0.99 -17.45
N SER A 87 -6.25 0.29 -18.47
CA SER A 87 -5.54 0.02 -19.71
C SER A 87 -5.65 1.15 -20.74
N ASP A 88 -6.50 2.16 -20.50
CA ASP A 88 -6.62 3.31 -21.38
C ASP A 88 -5.28 4.03 -21.51
N ARG A 89 -5.02 4.49 -22.72
CA ARG A 89 -3.88 5.35 -23.04
C ARG A 89 -4.13 6.75 -22.51
N ILE A 90 -3.08 7.44 -22.10
CA ILE A 90 -3.20 8.83 -21.65
C ILE A 90 -3.75 9.75 -22.75
N ASP A 91 -3.34 9.57 -24.00
CA ASP A 91 -3.80 10.37 -25.13
C ASP A 91 -5.29 10.19 -25.49
N ALA A 92 -5.95 9.14 -24.97
CA ALA A 92 -7.39 8.98 -25.11
C ALA A 92 -8.18 9.99 -24.25
N HIS A 93 -7.60 10.39 -23.11
CA HIS A 93 -8.22 11.30 -22.14
C HIS A 93 -7.60 12.71 -22.15
N LEU A 94 -6.34 12.82 -22.57
CA LEU A 94 -5.59 14.07 -22.75
C LEU A 94 -5.06 14.15 -24.19
N PRO A 95 -5.93 14.48 -25.18
CA PRO A 95 -5.57 14.44 -26.61
C PRO A 95 -4.37 15.31 -26.98
N GLU A 96 -4.11 16.39 -26.24
CA GLU A 96 -2.93 17.24 -26.43
C GLU A 96 -1.59 16.53 -26.17
N THR A 97 -1.61 15.32 -25.61
CA THR A 97 -0.43 14.48 -25.37
C THR A 97 -0.14 13.51 -26.52
N SER A 98 -0.94 13.48 -27.59
CA SER A 98 -0.79 12.53 -28.70
C SER A 98 0.59 12.56 -29.38
N ASP A 99 1.20 13.74 -29.43
CA ASP A 99 2.51 13.97 -30.05
C ASP A 99 3.68 13.78 -29.05
N SER A 100 3.38 13.47 -27.79
CA SER A 100 4.37 13.21 -26.75
C SER A 100 4.82 11.75 -26.74
N GLU A 101 6.03 11.48 -26.25
CA GLU A 101 6.50 10.10 -26.11
C GLU A 101 5.67 9.27 -25.12
N PHE A 102 4.96 9.91 -24.18
CA PHE A 102 4.21 9.22 -23.14
C PHE A 102 2.70 9.11 -23.41
N GLY A 103 2.16 9.74 -24.46
CA GLY A 103 0.70 9.73 -24.72
C GLY A 103 0.13 8.31 -24.83
N HIS A 104 0.95 7.36 -25.28
CA HIS A 104 0.58 5.95 -25.45
C HIS A 104 0.70 5.06 -24.22
N VAL A 105 1.27 5.56 -23.11
CA VAL A 105 1.37 4.76 -21.87
C VAL A 105 0.00 4.61 -21.25
N SER A 106 -0.23 3.54 -20.49
CA SER A 106 -1.52 3.34 -19.83
C SER A 106 -1.60 4.05 -18.47
N VAL A 107 -2.83 4.31 -18.01
CA VAL A 107 -3.11 4.84 -16.67
C VAL A 107 -2.48 3.95 -15.58
N ALA A 108 -2.63 2.62 -15.67
CA ALA A 108 -2.03 1.66 -14.74
C ALA A 108 -0.50 1.80 -14.66
N GLN A 109 0.15 2.03 -15.81
CA GLN A 109 1.60 2.13 -15.87
C GLN A 109 2.12 3.40 -15.19
N LEU A 110 1.36 4.50 -15.23
CA LEU A 110 1.69 5.70 -14.44
C LEU A 110 1.48 5.45 -12.95
N LEU A 111 0.33 4.89 -12.55
CA LEU A 111 -0.02 4.61 -11.16
C LEU A 111 1.03 3.71 -10.48
N SER A 112 1.51 2.71 -11.21
CA SER A 112 2.46 1.72 -10.69
C SER A 112 3.93 2.09 -10.91
N HIS A 113 4.23 3.26 -11.46
CA HIS A 113 5.60 3.64 -11.84
C HIS A 113 6.30 2.63 -12.76
N SER A 114 5.55 2.05 -13.71
CA SER A 114 6.09 1.13 -14.72
C SER A 114 6.05 1.70 -16.14
N SER A 115 5.60 2.95 -16.32
CA SER A 115 5.52 3.60 -17.64
C SER A 115 6.87 3.83 -18.31
N GLY A 116 7.95 3.88 -17.52
CA GLY A 116 9.27 4.28 -18.01
C GLY A 116 9.42 5.78 -18.26
N LEU A 117 8.40 6.59 -17.96
CA LEU A 117 8.48 8.06 -18.05
C LEU A 117 9.53 8.58 -17.08
N GLN A 118 10.32 9.57 -17.52
CA GLN A 118 11.38 10.17 -16.71
C GLN A 118 10.90 10.60 -15.32
N ALA A 119 11.81 10.49 -14.35
CA ALA A 119 11.51 10.77 -12.94
C ALA A 119 10.97 12.19 -12.73
N GLU A 120 11.73 13.18 -13.21
CA GLU A 120 11.48 14.61 -13.03
C GLU A 120 11.29 15.31 -14.37
N THR A 121 10.66 16.50 -14.38
CA THR A 121 10.49 17.30 -15.59
C THR A 121 11.82 17.83 -16.14
N ASN A 122 11.83 18.18 -17.43
CA ASN A 122 12.93 18.94 -18.01
C ASN A 122 12.85 20.39 -17.51
N GLY A 123 13.97 20.97 -17.07
CA GLY A 123 14.04 22.34 -16.59
C GLY A 123 14.67 22.47 -15.21
N PRO A 124 14.35 23.55 -14.45
CA PRO A 124 14.91 23.77 -13.13
C PRO A 124 14.41 22.70 -12.14
N TRP A 125 15.11 22.60 -11.00
CA TRP A 125 14.74 21.66 -9.94
C TRP A 125 13.38 22.03 -9.33
N TRP A 126 12.35 21.28 -9.70
CA TRP A 126 10.96 21.60 -9.38
C TRP A 126 10.66 21.59 -7.88
N GLU A 127 11.45 20.87 -7.07
CA GLU A 127 11.27 20.85 -5.61
C GLU A 127 11.77 22.13 -4.92
N ARG A 128 12.42 23.04 -5.66
CA ARG A 128 12.90 24.35 -5.16
C ARG A 128 12.55 25.53 -6.05
N THR A 129 11.75 25.31 -7.09
CA THR A 129 11.42 26.33 -8.08
C THR A 129 9.93 26.34 -8.30
N GLU A 130 9.34 27.53 -8.37
CA GLU A 130 7.94 27.71 -8.71
C GLU A 130 7.60 26.96 -10.01
N GLY A 131 6.53 26.16 -9.95
CA GLY A 131 6.12 25.31 -11.05
C GLY A 131 5.30 26.04 -12.09
N GLY A 132 5.48 25.66 -13.35
CA GLY A 132 4.61 26.09 -14.44
C GLY A 132 3.27 25.33 -14.45
N ASP A 133 2.40 25.73 -15.37
CA ASP A 133 1.14 25.03 -15.64
C ASP A 133 1.34 23.76 -16.49
N TRP A 134 0.24 23.08 -16.80
CA TRP A 134 0.25 21.89 -17.65
C TRP A 134 0.85 22.15 -19.04
N ALA A 135 0.55 23.30 -19.65
CA ALA A 135 1.09 23.66 -20.96
C ALA A 135 2.61 23.81 -20.93
N ALA A 136 3.16 24.40 -19.87
CA ALA A 136 4.60 24.48 -19.66
C ALA A 136 5.24 23.09 -19.48
N LEU A 137 4.59 22.18 -18.74
CA LEU A 137 5.06 20.80 -18.59
C LEU A 137 5.11 20.09 -19.94
N LEU A 138 4.05 20.17 -20.75
CA LEU A 138 4.02 19.57 -22.09
C LEU A 138 5.08 20.16 -23.02
N ALA A 139 5.25 21.49 -22.99
CA ALA A 139 6.27 22.18 -23.77
C ALA A 139 7.69 21.74 -23.38
N SER A 140 7.91 21.31 -22.14
CA SER A 140 9.19 20.76 -21.69
C SER A 140 9.54 19.40 -22.33
N ARG A 141 8.56 18.72 -22.97
CA ARG A 141 8.71 17.43 -23.67
C ARG A 141 9.36 16.34 -22.81
N PRO A 142 8.73 15.92 -21.69
CA PRO A 142 9.24 14.79 -20.93
C PRO A 142 9.18 13.52 -21.79
N GLY A 143 10.27 12.76 -21.75
CA GLY A 143 10.46 11.57 -22.57
C GLY A 143 10.49 10.27 -21.76
N LEU A 144 10.39 9.15 -22.46
CA LEU A 144 10.55 7.83 -21.88
C LEU A 144 12.04 7.51 -21.68
N ARG A 145 12.37 6.84 -20.58
CA ARG A 145 13.71 6.29 -20.29
C ARG A 145 13.77 4.79 -20.51
N PHE A 146 12.62 4.13 -20.39
CA PHE A 146 12.48 2.69 -20.58
C PHE A 146 11.21 2.41 -21.37
N ARG A 147 11.17 1.24 -22.00
CA ARG A 147 9.93 0.73 -22.60
C ARG A 147 8.85 0.60 -21.52
N PRO A 148 7.61 1.05 -21.75
CA PRO A 148 6.52 0.88 -20.79
C PRO A 148 6.34 -0.58 -20.37
N GLY A 149 6.12 -0.82 -19.09
CA GLY A 149 6.00 -2.13 -18.45
C GLY A 149 7.33 -2.88 -18.25
N ALA A 150 8.48 -2.34 -18.68
CA ALA A 150 9.74 -3.10 -18.63
C ALA A 150 10.29 -3.27 -17.21
N ARG A 151 10.18 -2.24 -16.36
CA ARG A 151 10.71 -2.24 -14.98
C ARG A 151 10.13 -1.10 -14.16
N PHE A 152 10.36 -1.14 -12.86
CA PHE A 152 10.09 -0.03 -11.96
C PHE A 152 10.96 1.19 -12.33
N HIS A 153 10.33 2.34 -12.49
CA HIS A 153 10.99 3.63 -12.60
C HIS A 153 10.10 4.71 -11.98
N TYR A 154 10.43 5.12 -10.76
CA TYR A 154 9.70 6.15 -10.03
C TYR A 154 9.60 7.44 -10.85
N SER A 155 8.40 8.03 -10.91
CA SER A 155 8.14 9.22 -11.74
C SER A 155 7.16 10.18 -11.07
N ASN A 156 7.69 11.35 -10.69
CA ASN A 156 6.89 12.51 -10.29
C ASN A 156 6.16 13.08 -11.50
N THR A 157 6.83 13.12 -12.66
CA THR A 157 6.21 13.55 -13.93
C THR A 157 4.98 12.71 -14.26
N GLY A 158 5.01 11.39 -14.02
CA GLY A 158 3.85 10.53 -14.22
C GLY A 158 2.67 10.90 -13.34
N TYR A 159 2.91 11.33 -12.09
CA TYR A 159 1.84 11.78 -11.22
C TYR A 159 1.32 13.19 -11.56
N ALA A 160 2.15 14.06 -12.14
CA ALA A 160 1.67 15.30 -12.75
C ALA A 160 0.64 15.02 -13.85
N VAL A 161 0.92 14.06 -14.73
CA VAL A 161 -0.01 13.60 -15.78
C VAL A 161 -1.29 13.01 -15.17
N LEU A 162 -1.19 12.19 -14.12
CA LEU A 162 -2.37 11.65 -13.43
C LEU A 162 -3.21 12.74 -12.74
N GLY A 163 -2.58 13.78 -12.20
CA GLY A 163 -3.29 14.93 -11.65
C GLY A 163 -4.08 15.69 -12.72
N GLU A 164 -3.46 15.97 -13.87
CA GLU A 164 -4.16 16.57 -15.01
C GLU A 164 -5.32 15.69 -15.48
N LEU A 165 -5.12 14.37 -15.57
CA LEU A 165 -6.15 13.41 -15.93
C LEU A 165 -7.36 13.47 -14.97
N VAL A 166 -7.10 13.44 -13.66
CA VAL A 166 -8.15 13.59 -12.63
C VAL A 166 -8.88 14.90 -12.83
N GLY A 167 -8.15 16.00 -13.01
CA GLY A 167 -8.77 17.31 -13.16
C GLY A 167 -9.66 17.42 -14.40
N ARG A 168 -9.19 16.87 -15.53
CA ARG A 168 -9.93 16.83 -16.79
C ARG A 168 -11.23 16.04 -16.67
N LEU A 169 -11.18 14.86 -16.05
CA LEU A 169 -12.34 13.96 -15.93
C LEU A 169 -13.32 14.41 -14.83
N ARG A 170 -12.85 15.11 -13.80
CA ARG A 170 -13.71 15.70 -12.75
C ARG A 170 -14.26 17.07 -13.14
N GLY A 171 -13.67 17.75 -14.12
CA GLY A 171 -14.06 19.10 -14.54
C GLY A 171 -13.65 20.21 -13.57
N VAL A 172 -12.76 19.91 -12.62
CA VAL A 172 -12.22 20.81 -11.58
C VAL A 172 -10.74 20.52 -11.40
N PRO A 173 -9.93 21.41 -10.81
CA PRO A 173 -8.54 21.08 -10.46
C PRO A 173 -8.42 19.81 -9.59
N TRP A 174 -7.32 19.07 -9.75
CA TRP A 174 -7.12 17.80 -9.05
C TRP A 174 -7.21 17.92 -7.53
N ASP A 175 -6.75 19.04 -6.97
CA ASP A 175 -6.75 19.30 -5.54
C ASP A 175 -8.17 19.58 -5.03
N GLU A 176 -9.03 20.19 -5.84
CA GLU A 176 -10.46 20.29 -5.53
C GLU A 176 -11.16 18.94 -5.57
N ALA A 177 -10.84 18.09 -6.57
CA ALA A 177 -11.37 16.73 -6.64
C ALA A 177 -10.97 15.90 -5.41
N VAL A 178 -9.69 15.93 -5.03
CA VAL A 178 -9.18 15.27 -3.81
C VAL A 178 -9.83 15.86 -2.56
N ARG A 179 -9.93 17.20 -2.46
CA ARG A 179 -10.51 17.87 -1.30
C ARG A 179 -11.98 17.52 -1.09
N ALA A 180 -12.80 17.65 -2.13
CA ALA A 180 -14.23 17.39 -2.06
C ALA A 180 -14.55 15.88 -2.00
N GLY A 181 -13.76 15.08 -2.72
CA GLY A 181 -13.98 13.64 -2.86
C GLY A 181 -13.44 12.82 -1.69
N LEU A 182 -12.30 13.19 -1.10
CA LEU A 182 -11.60 12.39 -0.10
C LEU A 182 -11.44 13.13 1.21
N LEU A 183 -10.81 14.32 1.18
CA LEU A 183 -10.41 14.99 2.42
C LEU A 183 -11.62 15.41 3.26
N HIS A 184 -12.62 16.03 2.64
CA HIS A 184 -13.82 16.48 3.35
C HIS A 184 -14.65 15.32 3.91
N PRO A 185 -15.00 14.27 3.14
CA PRO A 185 -15.74 13.12 3.67
C PRO A 185 -15.01 12.36 4.79
N LEU A 186 -13.67 12.31 4.73
CA LEU A 186 -12.85 11.68 5.78
C LEU A 186 -12.57 12.63 6.97
N GLY A 187 -13.09 13.86 6.96
CA GLY A 187 -12.84 14.83 8.02
C GLY A 187 -11.38 15.30 8.12
N MET A 188 -10.61 15.21 7.04
CA MET A 188 -9.22 15.66 6.95
C MET A 188 -9.14 17.16 6.64
N ALA A 189 -9.74 17.97 7.51
CA ALA A 189 -9.91 19.41 7.32
C ALA A 189 -8.60 20.21 7.41
N ARG A 190 -7.54 19.61 7.96
CA ARG A 190 -6.19 20.16 8.07
C ARG A 190 -5.22 19.48 7.11
N THR A 191 -5.74 18.96 5.99
CA THR A 191 -4.94 18.55 4.85
C THR A 191 -5.18 19.53 3.71
N SER A 192 -4.12 20.19 3.24
CA SER A 192 -4.23 21.34 2.34
C SER A 192 -3.09 21.41 1.33
N LEU A 193 -3.29 22.12 0.23
CA LEU A 193 -2.29 22.30 -0.82
C LEU A 193 -1.10 23.17 -0.35
N ARG A 194 -1.37 24.13 0.53
CA ARG A 194 -0.40 25.08 1.09
C ARG A 194 -0.49 25.05 2.62
N PRO A 195 0.55 25.45 3.36
CA PRO A 195 0.54 25.39 4.81
C PRO A 195 -0.54 26.29 5.43
N GLN A 196 -1.15 25.81 6.50
CA GLN A 196 -2.12 26.50 7.35
C GLN A 196 -1.64 26.40 8.81
N ALA A 197 -1.57 27.53 9.49
CA ALA A 197 -1.08 27.57 10.87
C ALA A 197 -1.99 26.78 11.85
N PRO A 198 -1.42 26.12 12.87
CA PRO A 198 0.02 25.92 13.10
C PRO A 198 0.65 24.96 12.08
N SER A 199 1.80 25.35 11.51
CA SER A 199 2.56 24.60 10.51
C SER A 199 4.05 24.75 10.74
N ALA A 200 4.82 23.68 10.54
CA ALA A 200 6.27 23.73 10.65
C ALA A 200 6.92 24.34 9.39
N PRO A 201 7.87 25.27 9.51
CA PRO A 201 8.74 25.65 8.39
C PRO A 201 9.69 24.50 8.05
N GLY A 202 10.14 24.44 6.79
CA GLY A 202 11.09 23.44 6.32
C GLY A 202 12.53 23.82 6.62
N TRP A 203 13.35 22.86 7.05
CA TRP A 203 14.77 23.10 7.36
C TRP A 203 15.74 22.17 6.64
N ALA A 204 16.85 22.72 6.18
CA ALA A 204 18.08 21.98 5.96
C ALA A 204 18.94 22.07 7.23
N VAL A 205 19.12 20.93 7.90
CA VAL A 205 20.00 20.82 9.06
C VAL A 205 21.43 20.66 8.57
N HIS A 206 22.35 21.48 9.09
CA HIS A 206 23.75 21.40 8.68
C HIS A 206 24.37 20.05 9.13
N PRO A 207 25.06 19.31 8.25
CA PRO A 207 25.50 17.94 8.53
C PRO A 207 26.52 17.83 9.68
N LEU A 208 27.24 18.92 9.96
CA LEU A 208 28.36 18.92 10.92
C LEU A 208 28.25 19.98 12.04
N ALA A 209 27.14 20.71 12.13
CA ALA A 209 26.96 21.78 13.11
C ALA A 209 25.48 21.99 13.43
N ASP A 210 25.15 22.42 14.65
CA ASP A 210 23.77 22.65 15.10
C ASP A 210 23.22 23.97 14.55
N LEU A 211 23.14 24.03 13.22
CA LEU A 211 22.64 25.14 12.44
C LEU A 211 21.56 24.64 11.49
N VAL A 212 20.54 25.47 11.27
CA VAL A 212 19.49 25.22 10.30
C VAL A 212 19.47 26.33 9.24
N HIS A 213 19.12 25.96 8.02
CA HIS A 213 18.85 26.87 6.93
C HIS A 213 17.40 26.68 6.47
N VAL A 214 16.70 27.79 6.21
CA VAL A 214 15.31 27.74 5.74
C VAL A 214 15.28 27.07 4.38
N GLU A 215 14.44 26.05 4.22
CA GLU A 215 14.03 25.54 2.92
C GLU A 215 12.72 26.22 2.55
N PRO A 216 12.71 27.10 1.53
CA PRO A 216 11.53 27.87 1.20
C PRO A 216 10.43 26.96 0.65
N GLU A 217 9.20 27.36 0.93
CA GLU A 217 8.00 26.75 0.38
C GLU A 217 7.61 27.45 -0.93
N HIS A 218 7.06 26.68 -1.88
CA HIS A 218 6.65 27.17 -3.20
C HIS A 218 5.52 26.32 -3.75
N ASP A 219 4.79 26.90 -4.71
CA ASP A 219 3.82 26.16 -5.51
C ASP A 219 4.54 25.41 -6.64
N ALA A 220 4.36 24.09 -6.70
CA ALA A 220 4.93 23.20 -7.71
C ALA A 220 4.10 23.14 -8.99
N GLY A 221 2.97 23.86 -9.08
CA GLY A 221 2.15 23.97 -10.28
C GLY A 221 1.74 22.59 -10.80
N ALA A 222 2.09 22.27 -12.06
CA ALA A 222 1.81 20.98 -12.67
C ALA A 222 2.40 19.78 -11.90
N LEU A 223 3.47 19.96 -11.12
CA LEU A 223 4.07 18.90 -10.30
C LEU A 223 3.40 18.75 -8.92
N ALA A 224 2.46 19.62 -8.56
CA ALA A 224 1.79 19.57 -7.27
C ALA A 224 1.15 18.20 -6.92
N PRO A 225 0.50 17.46 -7.86
CA PRO A 225 -0.02 16.12 -7.63
C PRO A 225 1.05 15.10 -7.17
N ALA A 226 2.33 15.37 -7.44
CA ALA A 226 3.41 14.48 -7.04
C ALA A 226 3.79 14.66 -5.56
N GLY A 227 3.56 15.80 -4.92
CA GLY A 227 4.11 16.01 -3.57
C GLY A 227 3.73 17.25 -2.79
N GLN A 228 2.68 17.98 -3.16
CA GLN A 228 2.44 19.30 -2.59
C GLN A 228 1.65 19.31 -1.28
N LEU A 229 0.88 18.26 -0.95
CA LEU A 229 -0.01 18.34 0.21
C LEU A 229 0.75 18.51 1.53
N TRP A 230 0.05 19.17 2.46
CA TRP A 230 0.40 19.32 3.86
C TRP A 230 -0.65 18.62 4.69
N SER A 231 -0.25 18.03 5.83
CA SER A 231 -1.19 17.33 6.71
C SER A 231 -0.69 17.36 8.15
N THR A 232 -1.53 16.87 9.07
CA THR A 232 -1.23 16.69 10.49
C THR A 232 -1.19 15.20 10.83
N VAL A 233 -0.75 14.86 12.05
CA VAL A 233 -0.84 13.48 12.56
C VAL A 233 -2.29 13.00 12.54
N SER A 234 -3.21 13.81 13.04
CA SER A 234 -4.62 13.46 13.13
C SER A 234 -5.24 13.17 11.77
N ASP A 235 -4.96 14.00 10.76
CA ASP A 235 -5.53 13.83 9.44
C ASP A 235 -4.92 12.63 8.70
N LEU A 236 -3.60 12.52 8.68
CA LEU A 236 -2.96 11.41 7.98
C LEU A 236 -3.22 10.06 8.67
N ALA A 237 -3.51 10.06 9.98
CA ALA A 237 -4.01 8.87 10.67
C ALA A 237 -5.36 8.39 10.13
N ARG A 238 -6.27 9.29 9.73
CA ARG A 238 -7.52 8.90 9.04
C ARG A 238 -7.23 8.31 7.67
N TRP A 239 -6.22 8.83 6.97
CA TRP A 239 -5.77 8.24 5.71
C TRP A 239 -5.09 6.86 5.90
N ALA A 240 -4.37 6.66 7.00
CA ALA A 240 -3.87 5.35 7.38
C ALA A 240 -5.01 4.37 7.71
N ALA A 241 -6.05 4.82 8.41
CA ALA A 241 -7.26 4.04 8.65
C ALA A 241 -7.99 3.68 7.34
N PHE A 242 -8.06 4.63 6.38
CA PHE A 242 -8.59 4.40 5.04
C PHE A 242 -7.84 3.25 4.34
N LEU A 243 -6.51 3.30 4.32
CA LEU A 243 -5.67 2.23 3.76
C LEU A 243 -5.80 0.91 4.54
N GLY A 244 -6.06 0.98 5.85
CA GLY A 244 -6.38 -0.17 6.69
C GLY A 244 -7.78 -0.75 6.47
N GLY A 245 -8.56 -0.22 5.51
CA GLY A 245 -9.88 -0.74 5.12
C GLY A 245 -11.07 0.07 5.62
N ARG A 246 -10.87 1.15 6.38
CA ARG A 246 -11.95 2.08 6.81
C ARG A 246 -12.20 3.13 5.73
N THR A 247 -12.72 2.72 4.58
CA THR A 247 -12.85 3.60 3.41
C THR A 247 -14.04 4.56 3.47
N GLU A 248 -14.89 4.47 4.50
CA GLU A 248 -16.14 5.23 4.63
C GLU A 248 -17.06 5.13 3.39
N GLY A 249 -16.97 4.02 2.65
CA GLY A 249 -17.72 3.80 1.41
C GLY A 249 -17.21 4.59 0.20
N LEU A 250 -16.11 5.34 0.33
CA LEU A 250 -15.51 6.12 -0.76
C LEU A 250 -14.78 5.25 -1.79
N LEU A 251 -14.41 4.02 -1.39
CA LEU A 251 -13.73 3.05 -2.23
C LEU A 251 -14.13 1.64 -1.79
N SER A 252 -14.35 0.72 -2.74
CA SER A 252 -14.66 -0.66 -2.40
C SER A 252 -13.45 -1.37 -1.77
N ALA A 253 -13.70 -2.34 -0.88
CA ALA A 253 -12.63 -3.12 -0.27
C ALA A 253 -11.84 -3.92 -1.32
N ALA A 254 -12.50 -4.39 -2.38
CA ALA A 254 -11.85 -5.08 -3.49
C ALA A 254 -10.93 -4.15 -4.29
N THR A 255 -11.37 -2.93 -4.56
CA THR A 255 -10.56 -1.90 -5.23
C THR A 255 -9.33 -1.54 -4.38
N LEU A 256 -9.50 -1.32 -3.07
CA LEU A 256 -8.38 -1.02 -2.19
C LEU A 256 -7.37 -2.19 -2.14
N ALA A 257 -7.85 -3.43 -2.08
CA ALA A 257 -7.00 -4.61 -2.12
C ALA A 257 -6.22 -4.72 -3.44
N GLU A 258 -6.87 -4.45 -4.57
CA GLU A 258 -6.24 -4.38 -5.90
C GLU A 258 -5.13 -3.33 -5.94
N MET A 259 -5.38 -2.13 -5.39
CA MET A 259 -4.39 -1.06 -5.34
C MET A 259 -3.12 -1.44 -4.56
N CYS A 260 -3.23 -2.36 -3.61
CA CYS A 260 -2.12 -2.86 -2.80
C CYS A 260 -1.50 -4.16 -3.34
N LEU A 261 -1.92 -4.66 -4.51
CA LEU A 261 -1.23 -5.77 -5.16
C LEU A 261 0.14 -5.31 -5.66
N PRO A 262 1.22 -6.07 -5.42
CA PRO A 262 2.54 -5.74 -5.95
C PRO A 262 2.56 -5.94 -7.47
N ILE A 263 2.56 -4.85 -8.24
CA ILE A 263 2.56 -4.88 -9.72
C ILE A 263 3.98 -4.88 -10.27
N VAL A 264 4.84 -4.01 -9.73
CA VAL A 264 6.23 -3.90 -10.17
C VAL A 264 7.17 -3.84 -8.98
N VAL A 265 8.17 -4.72 -8.97
CA VAL A 265 9.14 -4.84 -7.88
C VAL A 265 10.23 -3.79 -8.04
N ASN A 266 10.68 -3.22 -6.92
CA ASN A 266 11.87 -2.40 -6.88
C ASN A 266 13.12 -3.31 -6.92
N ASP A 267 13.60 -3.55 -8.14
CA ASP A 267 14.74 -4.44 -8.39
C ASP A 267 16.07 -3.69 -8.29
N ASN A 268 16.65 -3.67 -7.09
CA ASN A 268 17.98 -3.12 -6.82
C ASN A 268 19.02 -4.25 -6.81
N PRO A 269 20.02 -4.24 -7.72
CA PRO A 269 21.04 -5.28 -7.76
C PRO A 269 21.72 -5.53 -6.41
N GLY A 270 21.78 -6.79 -6.00
CA GLY A 270 22.40 -7.20 -4.74
C GLY A 270 21.52 -7.04 -3.49
N GLN A 271 20.26 -6.65 -3.63
CA GLN A 271 19.30 -6.52 -2.53
C GLN A 271 18.14 -7.51 -2.69
N ALA A 272 17.53 -7.90 -1.56
CA ALA A 272 16.32 -8.71 -1.57
C ALA A 272 15.12 -7.88 -2.05
N TRP A 273 14.20 -8.53 -2.77
CA TRP A 273 12.93 -7.94 -3.18
C TRP A 273 12.00 -7.79 -1.98
N THR A 274 12.03 -6.59 -1.39
CA THR A 274 11.28 -6.25 -0.17
C THR A 274 10.32 -5.09 -0.40
N ALA A 275 10.34 -4.48 -1.58
CA ALA A 275 9.50 -3.36 -1.95
C ALA A 275 9.00 -3.51 -3.40
N ALA A 276 7.76 -3.08 -3.62
CA ALA A 276 7.08 -3.01 -4.90
C ALA A 276 6.16 -1.78 -4.92
N HIS A 277 5.61 -1.49 -6.09
CA HIS A 277 4.51 -0.54 -6.23
C HIS A 277 3.28 -1.25 -6.76
N GLY A 278 2.14 -0.96 -6.15
CA GLY A 278 0.81 -1.27 -6.67
C GLY A 278 0.25 -0.09 -7.45
N LEU A 279 -1.05 0.12 -7.42
CA LEU A 279 -1.68 1.27 -8.06
C LEU A 279 -1.79 2.41 -7.03
N GLY A 280 -0.96 3.44 -7.10
CA GLY A 280 -1.03 4.55 -6.14
C GLY A 280 -0.24 4.34 -4.85
N TRP A 281 0.08 3.09 -4.48
CA TRP A 281 0.73 2.76 -3.20
C TRP A 281 2.09 2.08 -3.37
N GLN A 282 2.97 2.34 -2.41
CA GLN A 282 4.10 1.47 -2.12
C GLN A 282 3.61 0.26 -1.34
N VAL A 283 4.18 -0.90 -1.65
CA VAL A 283 3.92 -2.17 -0.97
C VAL A 283 5.25 -2.76 -0.54
N TRP A 284 5.37 -3.13 0.72
CA TRP A 284 6.56 -3.78 1.27
C TRP A 284 6.24 -5.19 1.73
N ASN A 285 7.21 -6.09 1.56
CA ASN A 285 7.20 -7.41 2.16
C ASN A 285 8.44 -7.55 3.06
N LEU A 286 8.22 -7.47 4.37
CA LEU A 286 9.26 -7.56 5.38
C LEU A 286 9.03 -8.84 6.17
N GLU A 287 9.93 -9.80 6.02
CA GLU A 287 9.86 -11.10 6.73
C GLU A 287 8.52 -11.83 6.53
N GLY A 288 7.92 -11.72 5.34
CA GLY A 288 6.64 -12.34 5.01
C GLY A 288 5.41 -11.50 5.38
N ARG A 289 5.58 -10.39 6.10
CA ARG A 289 4.50 -9.47 6.46
C ARG A 289 4.35 -8.38 5.42
N ARG A 290 3.12 -8.15 4.93
CA ARG A 290 2.83 -7.14 3.90
C ARG A 290 2.41 -5.82 4.51
N PHE A 291 3.02 -4.75 4.03
CA PHE A 291 2.68 -3.38 4.40
C PHE A 291 2.33 -2.57 3.15
N GLY A 292 1.36 -1.67 3.26
CA GLY A 292 1.06 -0.64 2.26
C GLY A 292 1.39 0.75 2.80
N GLY A 293 1.52 1.74 1.91
CA GLY A 293 1.67 3.14 2.30
C GLY A 293 2.51 3.92 1.30
N HIS A 294 3.24 4.93 1.79
CA HIS A 294 4.19 5.69 0.98
C HIS A 294 5.15 6.49 1.88
N GLY A 295 6.41 6.66 1.46
CA GLY A 295 7.32 7.66 2.04
C GLY A 295 7.08 9.07 1.46
N GLY A 296 7.48 10.12 2.17
CA GLY A 296 7.40 11.49 1.70
C GLY A 296 8.74 12.19 1.89
N SER A 297 9.16 12.94 0.86
CA SER A 297 10.33 13.81 0.94
C SER A 297 10.07 15.04 0.09
N MET A 298 10.37 16.20 0.65
CA MET A 298 10.51 17.49 -0.03
C MET A 298 11.64 18.24 0.68
N PRO A 299 12.31 19.22 0.05
CA PRO A 299 13.26 20.05 0.76
C PRO A 299 12.65 20.62 2.04
N GLY A 300 13.31 20.37 3.16
CA GLY A 300 12.85 20.74 4.49
C GLY A 300 11.90 19.76 5.18
N PHE A 301 11.49 18.66 4.55
CA PHE A 301 10.48 17.74 5.11
C PHE A 301 10.72 16.27 4.76
N LEU A 302 10.49 15.41 5.74
CA LEU A 302 10.36 13.97 5.58
C LEU A 302 9.03 13.52 6.18
N ALA A 303 8.41 12.54 5.55
CA ALA A 303 7.19 11.92 6.06
C ALA A 303 7.18 10.41 5.80
N GLY A 304 6.39 9.70 6.59
CA GLY A 304 6.17 8.28 6.40
C GLY A 304 4.72 7.92 6.71
N LEU A 305 4.12 7.12 5.84
CA LEU A 305 2.86 6.44 6.07
C LEU A 305 3.07 4.95 5.81
N ARG A 306 2.74 4.12 6.79
CA ARG A 306 2.78 2.67 6.62
C ARG A 306 1.64 2.01 7.38
N VAL A 307 1.02 1.03 6.75
CA VAL A 307 -0.08 0.24 7.31
C VAL A 307 0.21 -1.23 7.10
N ASP A 308 0.05 -2.01 8.15
CA ASP A 308 0.06 -3.46 8.10
C ASP A 308 -1.23 -3.95 7.44
N LEU A 309 -1.11 -4.57 6.27
CA LEU A 309 -2.28 -4.93 5.46
C LEU A 309 -3.07 -6.11 6.04
N GLU A 310 -2.52 -6.82 7.02
CA GLU A 310 -3.19 -7.92 7.69
C GLU A 310 -3.98 -7.44 8.92
N THR A 311 -3.38 -6.57 9.74
CA THR A 311 -4.01 -6.10 10.99
C THR A 311 -4.74 -4.77 10.85
N GLY A 312 -4.42 -3.98 9.82
CA GLY A 312 -4.86 -2.60 9.68
C GLY A 312 -4.17 -1.62 10.64
N ASP A 313 -3.17 -2.06 11.40
CA ASP A 313 -2.38 -1.17 12.24
C ASP A 313 -1.52 -0.25 11.38
N GLY A 314 -1.56 1.05 11.65
CA GLY A 314 -0.90 2.08 10.87
C GLY A 314 0.05 2.94 11.69
N VAL A 315 0.97 3.60 10.99
CA VAL A 315 1.85 4.62 11.55
C VAL A 315 1.96 5.78 10.56
N VAL A 316 1.98 6.99 11.12
CA VAL A 316 2.32 8.22 10.41
C VAL A 316 3.45 8.93 11.14
N VAL A 317 4.40 9.48 10.39
CA VAL A 317 5.55 10.22 10.94
C VAL A 317 5.85 11.42 10.05
N PHE A 318 6.24 12.53 10.67
CA PHE A 318 6.67 13.75 10.01
C PHE A 318 7.92 14.30 10.69
N ALA A 319 8.83 14.86 9.91
CA ALA A 319 9.93 15.68 10.41
C ALA A 319 10.12 16.89 9.49
N ASN A 320 10.41 18.05 10.07
CA ASN A 320 10.74 19.26 9.27
C ASN A 320 12.25 19.38 9.06
N ALA A 321 12.85 18.33 8.52
CA ALA A 321 14.23 18.31 8.06
C ALA A 321 14.30 17.68 6.66
N THR A 322 15.30 18.07 5.86
CA THR A 322 15.54 17.52 4.52
C THR A 322 16.05 16.07 4.54
N SER A 323 16.71 15.66 5.63
CA SER A 323 17.35 14.35 5.76
C SER A 323 17.45 13.97 7.25
N GLY A 324 17.78 12.72 7.54
CA GLY A 324 18.17 12.27 8.87
C GLY A 324 17.17 11.35 9.57
N MET A 325 15.90 11.32 9.15
CA MET A 325 14.92 10.36 9.69
C MET A 325 15.37 8.91 9.37
N GLY A 326 15.53 8.11 10.42
CA GLY A 326 15.93 6.71 10.38
C GLY A 326 14.73 5.77 10.28
N THR A 327 14.71 4.74 11.11
CA THR A 327 13.77 3.60 11.03
C THR A 327 12.49 3.77 11.86
N ILE A 328 12.23 4.97 12.38
CA ILE A 328 11.16 5.25 13.35
C ILE A 328 9.79 4.67 12.97
N THR A 329 9.41 4.71 11.69
CA THR A 329 8.17 4.10 11.18
C THR A 329 8.07 2.60 11.50
N VAL A 330 9.12 1.82 11.23
CA VAL A 330 9.16 0.37 11.54
C VAL A 330 9.22 0.14 13.04
N ASP A 331 10.01 0.95 13.74
CA ASP A 331 10.27 0.76 15.17
C ASP A 331 9.01 0.99 16.01
N LEU A 332 8.23 2.03 15.69
CA LEU A 332 6.96 2.31 16.38
C LEU A 332 5.94 1.19 16.14
N MET A 333 5.79 0.71 14.90
CA MET A 333 4.91 -0.43 14.59
C MET A 333 5.35 -1.70 15.31
N THR A 334 6.65 -1.97 15.33
CA THR A 334 7.22 -3.15 16.02
C THR A 334 7.00 -3.07 17.53
N LEU A 335 7.17 -1.88 18.12
CA LEU A 335 6.88 -1.64 19.54
C LEU A 335 5.41 -1.86 19.86
N LEU A 336 4.51 -1.33 19.03
CA LEU A 336 3.07 -1.52 19.18
C LEU A 336 2.71 -3.01 19.11
N ALA A 337 3.15 -3.73 18.08
CA ALA A 337 2.85 -5.15 17.92
C ALA A 337 3.41 -6.02 19.07
N LYS A 338 4.61 -5.69 19.57
CA LYS A 338 5.27 -6.45 20.65
C LYS A 338 4.64 -6.21 22.01
N ARG A 339 4.26 -4.98 22.32
CA ARG A 339 3.75 -4.60 23.65
C ARG A 339 2.24 -4.70 23.77
N GLU A 340 1.55 -4.56 22.65
CA GLU A 340 0.10 -4.59 22.54
C GLU A 340 -0.29 -5.61 21.46
N PRO A 341 0.02 -6.91 21.64
CA PRO A 341 -0.36 -7.92 20.67
C PRO A 341 -1.88 -7.99 20.54
N LEU A 342 -2.39 -8.12 19.31
CA LEU A 342 -3.81 -8.38 19.12
C LEU A 342 -4.17 -9.74 19.76
N PRO A 343 -5.28 -9.82 20.53
CA PRO A 343 -5.69 -11.08 21.10
C PRO A 343 -6.02 -12.06 19.96
N PRO A 344 -5.66 -13.35 20.11
CA PRO A 344 -6.08 -14.35 19.14
C PRO A 344 -7.61 -14.41 19.11
N THR A 345 -8.17 -14.68 17.93
CA THR A 345 -9.61 -14.94 17.83
C THR A 345 -9.90 -16.23 18.60
N PRO A 346 -10.79 -16.22 19.62
CA PRO A 346 -11.15 -17.44 20.33
C PRO A 346 -11.75 -18.45 19.37
N TRP A 347 -11.31 -19.70 19.48
CA TRP A 347 -11.92 -20.79 18.74
C TRP A 347 -13.37 -20.99 19.20
N THR A 348 -14.28 -21.17 18.26
CA THR A 348 -15.68 -21.53 18.50
C THR A 348 -16.04 -22.77 17.70
N ALA A 349 -16.87 -23.63 18.29
CA ALA A 349 -17.43 -24.77 17.57
C ALA A 349 -18.61 -24.28 16.73
N ASP A 350 -18.66 -24.69 15.46
CA ASP A 350 -19.78 -24.43 14.56
C ASP A 350 -20.37 -25.77 14.08
N ALA A 351 -21.62 -26.04 14.48
CA ALA A 351 -22.33 -27.26 14.13
C ALA A 351 -22.74 -27.29 12.65
N GLU A 352 -22.75 -26.16 11.95
CA GLU A 352 -23.12 -26.08 10.53
C GLU A 352 -22.00 -26.59 9.61
N GLN A 353 -20.76 -26.68 10.11
CA GLN A 353 -19.61 -27.19 9.35
C GLN A 353 -19.70 -28.68 8.97
N VAL A 354 -20.70 -29.41 9.49
CA VAL A 354 -20.94 -30.83 9.14
C VAL A 354 -21.04 -31.04 7.63
N GLY A 355 -21.55 -30.05 6.88
CA GLY A 355 -21.79 -30.13 5.44
C GLY A 355 -20.55 -30.10 4.52
N GLY A 356 -19.33 -29.98 5.06
CA GLY A 356 -18.09 -30.06 4.28
C GLY A 356 -17.08 -31.09 4.79
N LEU A 357 -17.45 -31.88 5.81
CA LEU A 357 -16.57 -32.87 6.44
C LEU A 357 -16.10 -33.96 5.48
N GLU A 358 -16.85 -34.23 4.41
CA GLU A 358 -16.48 -35.21 3.40
C GLU A 358 -15.26 -34.80 2.56
N LEU A 359 -14.90 -33.52 2.59
CA LEU A 359 -13.71 -32.98 1.92
C LEU A 359 -12.52 -32.90 2.86
N VAL A 360 -12.73 -32.74 4.16
CA VAL A 360 -11.66 -32.61 5.15
C VAL A 360 -10.85 -33.91 5.27
N GLY A 361 -9.58 -33.79 5.62
CA GLY A 361 -8.68 -34.90 5.91
C GLY A 361 -7.44 -34.89 5.02
N ASP A 362 -6.74 -36.02 5.01
CA ASP A 362 -5.54 -36.17 4.19
C ASP A 362 -5.89 -36.44 2.73
N TRP A 363 -5.10 -35.80 1.87
CA TRP A 363 -5.15 -35.86 0.43
C TRP A 363 -3.73 -35.99 -0.13
N TYR A 364 -3.57 -36.70 -1.23
CA TYR A 364 -2.27 -37.01 -1.81
C TYR A 364 -2.23 -36.59 -3.26
N TRP A 365 -1.23 -35.79 -3.61
CA TRP A 365 -0.83 -35.61 -4.99
C TRP A 365 0.42 -36.46 -5.24
N GLY A 366 0.27 -37.56 -5.98
CA GLY A 366 1.29 -38.61 -6.06
C GLY A 366 1.58 -39.16 -4.67
N THR A 367 2.82 -39.06 -4.21
CA THR A 367 3.24 -39.49 -2.87
C THR A 367 3.23 -38.37 -1.82
N THR A 368 2.89 -37.13 -2.20
CA THR A 368 2.96 -35.97 -1.31
C THR A 368 1.63 -35.75 -0.62
N ALA A 369 1.62 -35.80 0.72
CA ALA A 369 0.45 -35.54 1.55
C ALA A 369 0.16 -34.04 1.72
N TYR A 370 -1.13 -33.72 1.77
CA TYR A 370 -1.70 -32.42 2.07
C TYR A 370 -2.92 -32.62 2.96
N SER A 371 -3.05 -31.83 4.03
CA SER A 371 -4.25 -31.82 4.85
C SER A 371 -5.22 -30.76 4.34
N LEU A 372 -6.46 -31.15 4.04
CA LEU A 372 -7.55 -30.22 3.74
C LEU A 372 -8.39 -30.02 4.99
N ARG A 373 -8.62 -28.77 5.37
CA ARG A 373 -9.36 -28.38 6.58
C ARG A 373 -10.47 -27.38 6.23
N LEU A 374 -11.55 -27.38 7.01
CA LEU A 374 -12.52 -26.29 6.99
C LEU A 374 -12.05 -25.16 7.92
N ALA A 375 -12.06 -23.94 7.42
CA ALA A 375 -11.82 -22.74 8.19
C ALA A 375 -13.11 -22.25 8.86
N ALA A 376 -12.97 -21.37 9.86
CA ALA A 376 -14.11 -20.84 10.63
C ALA A 376 -15.12 -20.05 9.77
N ASP A 377 -14.66 -19.48 8.65
CA ASP A 377 -15.50 -18.78 7.67
C ASP A 377 -16.21 -19.70 6.67
N GLY A 378 -16.10 -21.03 6.87
CA GLY A 378 -16.64 -22.05 5.95
C GLY A 378 -15.78 -22.26 4.70
N GLY A 379 -14.64 -21.57 4.57
CA GLY A 379 -13.66 -21.79 3.51
C GLY A 379 -12.92 -23.12 3.68
N LEU A 380 -12.26 -23.58 2.60
CA LEU A 380 -11.32 -24.70 2.69
C LEU A 380 -9.87 -24.20 2.75
N VAL A 381 -9.02 -24.94 3.46
CA VAL A 381 -7.58 -24.67 3.56
C VAL A 381 -6.82 -25.95 3.25
N LEU A 382 -6.15 -25.98 2.10
CA LEU A 382 -5.26 -27.07 1.71
C LEU A 382 -3.85 -26.77 2.22
N GLY A 383 -3.27 -27.68 3.00
CA GLY A 383 -1.91 -27.56 3.52
C GLY A 383 -1.69 -26.28 4.34
N GLU A 384 -0.54 -25.64 4.10
CA GLU A 384 -0.15 -24.36 4.69
C GLU A 384 -0.14 -23.29 3.59
N PRO A 385 -1.08 -22.33 3.60
CA PRO A 385 -1.15 -21.28 2.59
C PRO A 385 0.17 -20.53 2.42
N GLY A 386 0.57 -20.30 1.17
CA GLY A 386 1.84 -19.63 0.85
C GLY A 386 3.07 -20.54 0.88
N LEU A 387 2.96 -21.79 1.36
CA LEU A 387 4.01 -22.79 1.28
C LEU A 387 3.66 -23.91 0.29
N LYS A 388 4.62 -24.26 -0.57
CA LYS A 388 4.47 -25.31 -1.59
C LYS A 388 3.23 -25.10 -2.48
N ARG A 389 2.18 -25.89 -2.24
CA ARG A 389 0.89 -25.87 -2.95
C ARG A 389 -0.27 -25.59 -2.02
N GLY A 390 -0.01 -25.16 -0.79
CA GLY A 390 -1.06 -24.83 0.15
C GLY A 390 -1.80 -23.57 -0.28
N SER A 391 -3.12 -23.57 -0.10
CA SER A 391 -3.99 -22.48 -0.53
C SER A 391 -5.31 -22.45 0.23
N ARG A 392 -5.96 -21.28 0.28
CA ARG A 392 -7.33 -21.12 0.78
C ARG A 392 -8.34 -21.10 -0.36
N PHE A 393 -9.57 -21.51 -0.08
CA PHE A 393 -10.66 -21.56 -1.06
C PHE A 393 -11.94 -20.99 -0.47
N LYS A 394 -12.66 -20.20 -1.26
CA LYS A 394 -14.04 -19.79 -0.94
C LYS A 394 -15.04 -20.65 -1.67
N ARG A 395 -16.19 -20.88 -1.04
CA ARG A 395 -17.32 -21.56 -1.66
C ARG A 395 -17.94 -20.67 -2.74
N THR A 396 -18.34 -21.28 -3.85
CA THR A 396 -19.11 -20.66 -4.94
C THR A 396 -20.43 -21.43 -5.12
N GLU A 397 -21.30 -20.97 -6.02
CA GLU A 397 -22.56 -21.66 -6.33
C GLU A 397 -22.34 -23.10 -6.81
N THR A 398 -21.23 -23.34 -7.54
CA THR A 398 -20.95 -24.61 -8.21
C THR A 398 -19.76 -25.37 -7.61
N GLY A 399 -19.12 -24.87 -6.56
CA GLY A 399 -17.94 -25.53 -5.97
C GLY A 399 -17.09 -24.59 -5.13
N TRP A 400 -15.79 -24.54 -5.44
CA TRP A 400 -14.78 -23.80 -4.68
C TRP A 400 -13.82 -23.11 -5.64
N VAL A 401 -13.29 -21.95 -5.25
CA VAL A 401 -12.26 -21.23 -6.01
C VAL A 401 -11.13 -20.81 -5.09
N GLY A 402 -9.89 -20.99 -5.55
CA GLY A 402 -8.70 -20.64 -4.77
C GLY A 402 -8.52 -19.14 -4.62
N LEU A 403 -7.92 -18.74 -3.51
CA LEU A 403 -7.83 -17.34 -3.05
C LEU A 403 -6.40 -16.81 -3.01
N ASP A 404 -5.40 -17.65 -3.25
CA ASP A 404 -4.00 -17.24 -3.06
C ASP A 404 -2.99 -18.14 -3.79
N SER A 405 -1.82 -17.54 -4.01
CA SER A 405 -0.64 -18.21 -4.57
C SER A 405 -0.93 -18.85 -5.93
N TYR A 406 -0.42 -20.05 -6.18
CA TYR A 406 -0.55 -20.72 -7.46
C TYR A 406 -2.00 -21.08 -7.84
N HIS A 407 -2.90 -21.23 -6.86
CA HIS A 407 -4.28 -21.64 -7.08
C HIS A 407 -5.26 -20.46 -7.07
N GLU A 408 -4.78 -19.21 -7.00
CA GLU A 408 -5.65 -18.04 -7.01
C GLU A 408 -6.48 -17.99 -8.30
N GLY A 409 -7.82 -17.96 -8.15
CA GLY A 409 -8.76 -18.00 -9.27
C GLY A 409 -9.01 -19.40 -9.85
N GLU A 410 -8.23 -20.41 -9.47
CA GLU A 410 -8.39 -21.78 -9.97
C GLU A 410 -9.55 -22.51 -9.26
N PRO A 411 -10.39 -23.26 -10.00
CA PRO A 411 -11.46 -24.03 -9.40
C PRO A 411 -10.91 -25.27 -8.67
N LEU A 412 -11.48 -25.57 -7.50
CA LEU A 412 -11.32 -26.83 -6.80
C LEU A 412 -12.62 -27.64 -6.95
N VAL A 413 -12.53 -28.77 -7.65
CA VAL A 413 -13.69 -29.61 -8.00
C VAL A 413 -13.58 -30.94 -7.26
N ALA A 414 -14.62 -31.26 -6.48
CA ALA A 414 -14.72 -32.55 -5.81
C ALA A 414 -15.48 -33.55 -6.69
N HIS A 415 -14.82 -34.64 -7.06
CA HIS A 415 -15.41 -35.70 -7.87
C HIS A 415 -15.91 -36.84 -6.98
N ARG A 416 -17.14 -37.29 -7.22
CA ARG A 416 -17.76 -38.38 -6.45
C ARG A 416 -17.70 -39.70 -7.21
N GLY A 417 -17.42 -40.78 -6.48
CA GLY A 417 -17.47 -42.15 -6.99
C GLY A 417 -18.91 -42.69 -7.06
N PRO A 418 -19.08 -43.93 -7.56
CA PRO A 418 -20.38 -44.59 -7.65
C PRO A 418 -21.07 -44.82 -6.29
N ASP A 419 -20.29 -44.85 -5.21
CA ASP A 419 -20.74 -44.99 -3.82
C ASP A 419 -21.17 -43.66 -3.17
N GLY A 420 -21.04 -42.54 -3.91
CA GLY A 420 -21.39 -41.19 -3.44
C GLY A 420 -20.30 -40.50 -2.62
N HIS A 421 -19.21 -41.18 -2.29
CA HIS A 421 -18.06 -40.60 -1.59
C HIS A 421 -17.19 -39.78 -2.55
N VAL A 422 -16.51 -38.77 -2.02
CA VAL A 422 -15.55 -37.97 -2.81
C VAL A 422 -14.31 -38.82 -3.06
N SER A 423 -14.08 -39.20 -4.32
CA SER A 423 -12.97 -40.07 -4.72
C SER A 423 -11.68 -39.29 -4.90
N HIS A 424 -11.75 -38.12 -5.54
CA HIS A 424 -10.62 -37.24 -5.76
C HIS A 424 -11.04 -35.77 -5.87
N LEU A 425 -10.06 -34.89 -5.70
CA LEU A 425 -10.19 -33.47 -5.96
C LEU A 425 -9.34 -33.11 -7.18
N ASP A 426 -9.92 -32.38 -8.13
CA ASP A 426 -9.18 -31.75 -9.21
C ASP A 426 -8.99 -30.27 -8.87
N LEU A 427 -7.75 -29.80 -8.97
CA LEU A 427 -7.34 -28.43 -8.70
C LEU A 427 -6.28 -28.03 -9.73
N ALA A 428 -6.65 -27.17 -10.68
CA ALA A 428 -5.87 -26.94 -11.89
C ALA A 428 -5.46 -28.27 -12.56
N SER A 429 -4.15 -28.54 -12.74
CA SER A 429 -3.65 -29.81 -13.28
C SER A 429 -3.38 -30.89 -12.21
N PHE A 430 -3.71 -30.62 -10.94
CA PHE A 430 -3.40 -31.50 -9.82
C PHE A 430 -4.62 -32.33 -9.44
N ARG A 431 -4.43 -33.66 -9.41
CA ARG A 431 -5.41 -34.60 -8.88
C ARG A 431 -4.97 -35.09 -7.52
N PHE A 432 -5.82 -34.89 -6.52
CA PHE A 432 -5.60 -35.30 -5.15
C PHE A 432 -6.47 -36.50 -4.82
N SER A 433 -5.87 -37.61 -4.37
CA SER A 433 -6.56 -38.83 -3.95
C SER A 433 -6.44 -39.05 -2.43
N ARG A 434 -7.30 -39.91 -1.86
CA ARG A 434 -7.26 -40.23 -0.42
C ARG A 434 -6.05 -41.09 -0.02
N THR A 435 -5.45 -41.80 -0.97
CA THR A 435 -4.21 -42.57 -0.78
C THR A 435 -3.22 -42.28 -1.91
N PRO A 436 -1.89 -42.41 -1.69
CA PRO A 436 -0.92 -42.34 -2.77
C PRO A 436 -1.20 -43.38 -3.85
N TYR A 437 -1.35 -42.95 -5.10
CA TYR A 437 -1.59 -43.81 -6.27
C TYR A 437 -2.63 -44.92 -5.99
N ASP A 438 -3.85 -44.53 -5.61
CA ASP A 438 -4.94 -45.48 -5.37
C ASP A 438 -5.06 -46.47 -6.57
N PRO A 439 -4.82 -47.78 -6.35
CA PRO A 439 -4.78 -48.77 -7.43
C PRO A 439 -6.15 -49.00 -8.07
N THR A 440 -7.22 -48.53 -7.43
CA THR A 440 -8.58 -48.59 -7.94
C THR A 440 -9.01 -47.29 -8.65
N ALA A 441 -8.23 -46.22 -8.50
CA ALA A 441 -8.53 -44.94 -9.11
C ALA A 441 -7.97 -44.85 -10.53
N GLN A 442 -8.68 -44.09 -11.37
CA GLN A 442 -8.31 -43.84 -12.77
C GLN A 442 -7.19 -42.77 -12.85
N ILE A 443 -6.06 -43.00 -12.16
CA ILE A 443 -4.98 -42.01 -11.99
C ILE A 443 -3.70 -42.50 -12.69
N PRO A 444 -2.94 -41.63 -13.38
CA PRO A 444 -1.70 -42.00 -14.04
C PRO A 444 -0.58 -42.21 -13.02
N GLY A 445 -0.52 -43.40 -12.46
CA GLY A 445 0.62 -43.95 -11.74
C GLY A 445 0.71 -45.42 -12.12
N ASP A 446 1.83 -45.83 -12.70
CA ASP A 446 2.03 -47.21 -13.12
C ASP A 446 2.06 -48.11 -11.87
N VAL A 447 0.92 -48.75 -11.58
CA VAL A 447 0.71 -49.70 -10.49
C VAL A 447 1.35 -51.04 -10.86
N HIS A 448 2.69 -51.08 -10.92
CA HIS A 448 3.39 -52.33 -11.15
C HIS A 448 3.19 -53.26 -9.93
N PRO A 449 2.73 -54.51 -10.12
CA PRO A 449 2.34 -55.40 -9.00
C PRO A 449 3.48 -55.71 -8.01
N ASP A 450 4.74 -55.57 -8.44
CA ASP A 450 5.93 -55.76 -7.60
C ASP A 450 6.53 -54.45 -7.02
N ARG A 451 5.85 -53.30 -7.11
CA ARG A 451 6.32 -52.01 -6.58
C ARG A 451 5.20 -51.26 -5.84
N TRP A 452 5.60 -50.49 -4.83
CA TRP A 452 4.78 -49.66 -3.92
C TRP A 452 3.27 -49.89 -3.98
N HIS A 453 2.77 -51.00 -3.42
CA HIS A 453 1.43 -51.20 -2.83
C HIS A 453 1.51 -52.31 -1.79
#